data_AF-A0A2T0LIU8-F1
#
_entry.id   AF-A0A2T0LIU8-F1
#
_cell.length_a   1.000
_cell.length_b   1.000
_cell.length_c   1.000
_cell.angle_alpha   90.00
_cell.angle_beta   90.00
_cell.angle_gamma   90.00
#
_symmetry.space_group_name_H-M   'P 1'
#
loop_
_entity.id
_entity.type
_entity.pdbx_description
1 polymer ?
#
loop_
_entity_poly.entity_id
_entity_poly.type
_entity_poly.pdbx_seq_one_letter_code
_entity_poly.pdbx_strand_id
1 'polypeptide(L)'
;MESAKAYRKVAFDMSYVQFGWSLWFFGIVLIIYIAFSFLFGIDVQGNSDLGQLFFKFAGGVEIRETDLGRGFIGFLLLPAKIFMIICGYSSVSHFLNYFVRHGVTRKAYFYGATIASAVLSLGIALMAGVIVWIEQTVFSRVYFLTPWIVVVLTFALNIFAYYAFGWLIGAGFYRYGIGGVLFILLALAWMLATEAMLVLWEAELLKGTNVVPEVLILFLATLLLFGVLLWIIRMSIGRVRVRL
;
A
#
# COMPACT_ATOMS: atom_id res chain seq x y z
N MET A 1 15.72 -18.85 21.22
CA MET A 1 16.13 -19.04 19.80
C MET A 1 14.97 -19.52 18.91
N GLU A 2 14.01 -20.32 19.37
CA GLU A 2 12.88 -20.77 18.53
C GLU A 2 11.96 -19.65 18.02
N SER A 3 11.70 -18.61 18.82
CA SER A 3 10.83 -17.50 18.42
C SER A 3 11.39 -16.72 17.21
N ALA A 4 12.71 -16.66 17.08
CA ALA A 4 13.36 -15.93 16.00
C ALA A 4 13.20 -16.62 14.65
N LYS A 5 13.39 -17.95 14.67
CA LYS A 5 13.15 -18.79 13.50
C LYS A 5 11.67 -18.78 13.08
N ALA A 6 10.76 -18.73 14.06
CA ALA A 6 9.32 -18.69 13.81
C ALA A 6 8.86 -17.41 13.08
N TYR A 7 9.28 -16.21 13.53
CA TYR A 7 8.84 -14.97 12.85
C TYR A 7 9.39 -14.90 11.42
N ARG A 8 10.63 -15.33 11.19
CA ARG A 8 11.27 -15.29 9.87
C ARG A 8 10.56 -16.24 8.90
N LYS A 9 10.16 -17.42 9.37
CA LYS A 9 9.38 -18.37 8.59
C LYS A 9 8.02 -17.79 8.21
N VAL A 10 7.27 -17.22 9.17
CA VAL A 10 5.99 -16.57 8.88
C VAL A 10 6.16 -15.45 7.85
N ALA A 11 7.15 -14.58 8.04
CA ALA A 11 7.41 -13.48 7.12
C ALA A 11 7.66 -13.99 5.70
N PHE A 12 8.50 -15.02 5.55
CA PHE A 12 8.82 -15.61 4.26
C PHE A 12 7.62 -16.28 3.59
N ASP A 13 6.96 -17.20 4.30
CA ASP A 13 5.83 -17.97 3.77
C ASP A 13 4.67 -17.05 3.34
N MET A 14 4.38 -16.04 4.18
CA MET A 14 3.32 -15.08 3.92
C MET A 14 3.67 -14.14 2.77
N SER A 15 4.90 -13.61 2.73
CA SER A 15 5.35 -12.77 1.62
C SER A 15 5.33 -13.55 0.31
N TYR A 16 5.78 -14.80 0.31
CA TYR A 16 5.83 -15.64 -0.90
C TYR A 16 4.44 -15.80 -1.53
N VAL A 17 3.43 -16.14 -0.73
CA VAL A 17 2.06 -16.29 -1.22
C VAL A 17 1.50 -14.96 -1.72
N GLN A 18 1.69 -13.88 -0.95
CA GLN A 18 1.19 -12.56 -1.34
C GLN A 18 1.87 -12.03 -2.60
N PHE A 19 3.18 -12.24 -2.77
CA PHE A 19 3.89 -11.91 -4.00
C PHE A 19 3.41 -12.72 -5.19
N GLY A 20 3.08 -14.00 -5.00
CA GLY A 20 2.43 -14.81 -6.04
C GLY A 20 1.15 -14.14 -6.55
N TRP A 21 0.30 -13.64 -5.64
CA TRP A 21 -0.89 -12.88 -6.01
C TRP A 21 -0.57 -11.52 -6.64
N SER A 22 0.44 -10.82 -6.12
CA SER A 22 0.88 -9.53 -6.63
C SER A 22 1.40 -9.62 -8.06
N LEU A 23 2.10 -10.70 -8.45
CA LEU A 23 2.57 -10.89 -9.82
C LEU A 23 1.40 -11.00 -10.81
N TRP A 24 0.37 -11.77 -10.47
CA TRP A 24 -0.84 -11.87 -11.28
C TRP A 24 -1.58 -10.53 -11.37
N PHE A 25 -1.81 -9.91 -10.22
CA PHE A 25 -2.44 -8.58 -10.14
C PHE A 25 -1.69 -7.57 -11.01
N PHE A 26 -0.38 -7.48 -10.83
CA PHE A 26 0.47 -6.52 -11.53
C PHE A 26 0.52 -6.79 -13.04
N GLY A 27 0.62 -8.05 -13.46
CA GLY A 27 0.58 -8.42 -14.89
C GLY A 27 -0.74 -8.06 -15.55
N ILE A 28 -1.88 -8.30 -14.89
CA ILE A 28 -3.20 -7.92 -15.40
C ILE A 28 -3.32 -6.40 -15.53
N VAL A 29 -2.96 -5.65 -14.48
CA VAL A 29 -3.03 -4.18 -14.50
C VAL A 29 -2.10 -3.61 -15.56
N LEU A 30 -0.92 -4.18 -15.77
CA LEU A 30 0.01 -3.77 -16.83
C LEU A 30 -0.54 -4.00 -18.23
N ILE A 31 -1.13 -5.17 -18.49
CA ILE A 31 -1.76 -5.46 -19.79
C ILE A 31 -2.88 -4.47 -20.07
N ILE A 32 -3.73 -4.20 -19.07
CA ILE A 32 -4.80 -3.21 -19.18
C ILE A 32 -4.18 -1.85 -19.48
N TYR A 33 -3.19 -1.39 -18.71
CA TYR A 33 -2.52 -0.11 -18.94
C TYR A 33 -1.98 0.03 -20.38
N ILE A 34 -1.26 -0.97 -20.88
CA ILE A 34 -0.71 -0.97 -22.24
C ILE A 34 -1.83 -0.94 -23.28
N ALA A 35 -2.85 -1.79 -23.13
CA ALA A 35 -3.99 -1.82 -24.04
C ALA A 35 -4.70 -0.47 -24.09
N PHE A 36 -4.91 0.17 -22.94
CA PHE A 36 -5.52 1.48 -22.86
C PHE A 36 -4.63 2.58 -23.47
N SER A 37 -3.33 2.56 -23.19
CA SER A 37 -2.38 3.51 -23.78
C SER A 37 -2.38 3.41 -25.31
N PHE A 38 -2.44 2.20 -25.85
CA PHE A 38 -2.50 1.96 -27.29
C PHE A 38 -3.85 2.34 -27.92
N LEU A 39 -4.97 1.95 -27.29
CA LEU A 39 -6.31 2.16 -27.83
C LEU A 39 -6.78 3.61 -27.78
N PHE A 40 -6.44 4.34 -26.71
CA PHE A 40 -6.98 5.68 -26.47
C PHE A 40 -5.96 6.80 -26.72
N GLY A 41 -4.74 6.47 -27.16
CA GLY A 41 -3.73 7.47 -27.50
C GLY A 41 -3.46 8.41 -26.33
N ILE A 42 -3.41 7.87 -25.11
CA ILE A 42 -3.16 8.68 -23.91
C ILE A 42 -1.68 9.07 -23.95
N ASP A 43 -1.40 10.20 -24.58
CA ASP A 43 -0.19 10.95 -24.32
C ASP A 43 -0.18 11.23 -22.82
N VAL A 44 0.96 11.00 -22.19
CA VAL A 44 1.15 10.92 -20.74
C VAL A 44 0.82 12.23 -19.98
N GLN A 45 0.39 13.25 -20.70
CA GLN A 45 -0.12 14.52 -20.20
C GLN A 45 -1.66 14.66 -20.23
N GLY A 46 -2.38 13.64 -20.71
CA GLY A 46 -3.84 13.65 -20.83
C GLY A 46 -4.37 14.52 -21.96
N ASN A 47 -3.65 14.74 -23.07
CA ASN A 47 -4.12 15.70 -24.08
C ASN A 47 -5.28 15.18 -24.97
N SER A 48 -5.72 13.94 -24.78
CA SER A 48 -6.96 13.42 -25.34
C SER A 48 -8.09 13.54 -24.30
N ASP A 49 -9.14 14.30 -24.59
CA ASP A 49 -10.31 14.48 -23.71
C ASP A 49 -10.93 13.14 -23.25
N LEU A 50 -10.93 12.14 -24.14
CA LEU A 50 -11.40 10.77 -23.84
C LEU A 50 -10.50 10.01 -22.86
N GLY A 51 -9.18 10.19 -22.98
CA GLY A 51 -8.21 9.60 -22.07
C GLY A 51 -8.33 10.16 -20.65
N GLN A 52 -8.52 11.47 -20.50
CA GLN A 52 -8.76 12.08 -19.19
C GLN A 52 -10.08 11.63 -18.58
N LEU A 53 -11.15 11.61 -19.39
CA LEU A 53 -12.46 11.17 -18.94
C LEU A 53 -12.42 9.72 -18.46
N PHE A 54 -11.78 8.82 -19.22
CA PHE A 54 -11.62 7.43 -18.81
C PHE A 54 -10.76 7.30 -17.55
N PHE A 55 -9.62 7.99 -17.45
CA PHE A 55 -8.81 7.99 -16.23
C PHE A 55 -9.63 8.43 -15.02
N LYS A 56 -10.47 9.45 -15.18
CA LYS A 56 -11.40 9.93 -14.15
C LYS A 56 -12.46 8.88 -13.78
N PHE A 57 -13.02 8.17 -14.77
CA PHE A 57 -14.00 7.09 -14.55
C PHE A 57 -13.39 5.82 -13.94
N ALA A 58 -12.16 5.47 -14.30
CA ALA A 58 -11.41 4.35 -13.74
C ALA A 58 -10.90 4.64 -12.32
N GLY A 59 -11.24 5.82 -11.76
CA GLY A 59 -10.82 6.25 -10.43
C GLY A 59 -9.33 6.59 -10.33
N GLY A 60 -8.70 6.90 -11.46
CA GLY A 60 -7.41 7.57 -11.47
C GLY A 60 -7.50 8.90 -10.73
N VAL A 61 -6.48 9.20 -9.92
CA VAL A 61 -6.32 10.51 -9.28
C VAL A 61 -6.25 11.57 -10.39
N GLU A 62 -6.92 12.71 -10.21
CA GLU A 62 -6.88 13.81 -11.19
C GLU A 62 -5.42 14.10 -11.59
N ILE A 63 -5.15 14.18 -12.90
CA ILE A 63 -3.81 14.35 -13.51
C ILE A 63 -3.13 15.68 -13.08
N ARG A 64 -3.78 16.48 -12.24
CA ARG A 64 -3.29 17.78 -11.81
C ARG A 64 -2.50 17.67 -10.50
N GLU A 65 -1.19 17.75 -10.70
CA GLU A 65 -0.15 18.32 -9.82
C GLU A 65 0.76 17.37 -9.02
N THR A 66 0.41 16.10 -8.78
CA THR A 66 1.31 15.19 -8.02
C THR A 66 2.05 14.18 -8.91
N ASP A 67 3.33 13.95 -8.62
CA ASP A 67 4.15 12.97 -9.36
C ASP A 67 3.62 11.54 -9.20
N LEU A 68 2.92 11.20 -8.10
CA LEU A 68 2.26 9.90 -7.94
C LEU A 68 1.10 9.65 -8.90
N GLY A 69 0.50 10.71 -9.47
CA GLY A 69 -0.59 10.61 -10.43
C GLY A 69 -0.14 10.34 -11.87
N ARG A 70 1.16 10.28 -12.15
CA ARG A 70 1.71 10.18 -13.51
C ARG A 70 2.14 8.77 -13.90
N GLY A 71 2.06 8.48 -15.20
CA GLY A 71 2.51 7.23 -15.81
C GLY A 71 1.81 6.00 -15.25
N PHE A 72 2.50 4.87 -15.27
CA PHE A 72 1.96 3.62 -14.74
C PHE A 72 1.67 3.67 -13.22
N ILE A 73 2.47 4.38 -12.41
CA ILE A 73 2.24 4.48 -10.96
C ILE A 73 0.88 5.11 -10.65
N GLY A 74 0.50 6.19 -11.36
CA GLY A 74 -0.82 6.82 -11.19
C GLY A 74 -1.96 5.88 -11.55
N PHE A 75 -1.80 5.10 -12.62
CA PHE A 75 -2.78 4.08 -13.02
C PHE A 75 -2.89 2.93 -12.01
N LEU A 76 -1.74 2.48 -11.47
CA LEU A 76 -1.67 1.39 -10.50
C LEU A 76 -2.14 1.80 -9.10
N LEU A 77 -2.13 3.10 -8.77
CA LEU A 77 -2.33 3.59 -7.41
C LEU A 77 -3.65 3.12 -6.79
N LEU A 78 -4.80 3.39 -7.42
CA LEU A 78 -6.10 2.96 -6.90
C LEU A 78 -6.25 1.44 -6.82
N PRO A 79 -6.02 0.66 -7.90
CA PRO A 79 -6.18 -0.79 -7.82
C PRO A 79 -5.21 -1.41 -6.81
N ALA A 80 -3.99 -0.85 -6.64
CA ALA A 80 -3.05 -1.32 -5.62
C ALA A 80 -3.54 -1.07 -4.20
N LYS A 81 -4.18 0.08 -3.93
CA LYS A 81 -4.80 0.37 -2.62
C LYS A 81 -5.83 -0.70 -2.25
N ILE A 82 -6.74 -1.02 -3.18
CA ILE A 82 -7.77 -2.04 -2.97
C ILE A 82 -7.14 -3.41 -2.76
N PHE A 83 -6.20 -3.80 -3.63
CA PHE A 83 -5.47 -5.05 -3.51
C PHE A 83 -4.77 -5.20 -2.14
N MET A 84 -4.15 -4.12 -1.66
CA MET A 84 -3.45 -4.11 -0.38
C MET A 84 -4.41 -4.21 0.81
N ILE A 85 -5.59 -3.57 0.78
CA ILE A 85 -6.63 -3.81 1.78
C ILE A 85 -7.00 -5.30 1.83
N ILE A 86 -7.20 -5.94 0.68
CA ILE A 86 -7.57 -7.37 0.61
C ILE A 86 -6.45 -8.24 1.19
N CYS A 87 -5.19 -7.96 0.84
CA CYS A 87 -4.03 -8.67 1.39
C CYS A 87 -3.94 -8.50 2.91
N GLY A 88 -4.12 -7.27 3.41
CA GLY A 88 -4.16 -6.96 4.84
C GLY A 88 -5.27 -7.71 5.56
N TYR A 89 -6.48 -7.74 5.00
CA TYR A 89 -7.61 -8.47 5.57
C TYR A 89 -7.35 -9.99 5.61
N SER A 90 -6.79 -10.54 4.53
CA SER A 90 -6.45 -11.97 4.42
C SER A 90 -5.41 -12.40 5.46
N SER A 91 -4.51 -11.50 5.86
CA SER A 91 -3.51 -11.76 6.90
C SER A 91 -4.13 -12.32 8.18
N VAL A 92 -5.20 -11.70 8.69
CA VAL A 92 -5.82 -12.16 9.93
C VAL A 92 -6.81 -13.27 9.69
N SER A 93 -7.66 -13.13 8.68
CA SER A 93 -8.77 -14.09 8.46
C SER A 93 -8.26 -15.49 8.11
N HIS A 94 -7.19 -15.58 7.32
CA HIS A 94 -6.68 -16.86 6.83
C HIS A 94 -5.32 -17.20 7.45
N PHE A 95 -4.32 -16.33 7.30
CA PHE A 95 -2.94 -16.66 7.70
C PHE A 95 -2.77 -16.80 9.21
N LEU A 96 -3.31 -15.89 10.01
CA LEU A 96 -3.21 -15.99 11.48
C LEU A 96 -3.79 -17.32 11.99
N ASN A 97 -4.97 -17.71 11.51
CA ASN A 97 -5.62 -18.96 11.89
C ASN A 97 -4.77 -20.17 11.49
N TYR A 98 -4.25 -20.17 10.26
CA TYR A 98 -3.37 -21.22 9.76
C TYR A 98 -2.10 -21.36 10.62
N PHE A 99 -1.37 -20.27 10.87
CA PHE A 99 -0.10 -20.32 11.60
C PHE A 99 -0.29 -20.67 13.08
N VAL A 100 -1.36 -20.18 13.73
CA VAL A 100 -1.65 -20.52 15.13
C VAL A 100 -1.99 -22.01 15.28
N ARG A 101 -2.71 -22.60 14.33
CA ARG A 101 -2.98 -24.06 14.30
C ARG A 101 -1.71 -24.91 14.13
N HIS A 102 -0.69 -24.37 13.46
CA HIS A 102 0.63 -25.00 13.31
C HIS A 102 1.61 -24.63 14.43
N GLY A 103 1.13 -24.13 15.58
CA GLY A 103 1.94 -23.90 16.77
C GLY A 103 2.70 -22.56 16.80
N VAL A 104 2.46 -21.65 15.86
CA VAL A 104 3.11 -20.33 15.87
C VAL A 104 2.45 -19.41 16.89
N THR A 105 3.27 -18.80 17.76
CA THR A 105 2.77 -17.82 18.73
C THR A 105 2.30 -16.53 18.04
N ARG A 106 1.25 -15.89 18.57
CA ARG A 106 0.70 -14.64 18.00
C ARG A 106 1.70 -13.48 17.98
N LYS A 107 2.61 -13.45 18.96
CA LYS A 107 3.69 -12.45 19.00
C LYS A 107 4.62 -12.65 17.79
N ALA A 108 5.05 -13.89 17.52
CA ALA A 108 5.88 -14.20 16.36
C ALA A 108 5.14 -13.92 15.04
N TYR A 109 3.84 -14.25 14.97
CA TYR A 109 3.00 -13.92 13.82
C TYR A 109 2.94 -12.41 13.56
N PHE A 110 2.69 -11.59 14.60
CA PHE A 110 2.58 -10.14 14.44
C PHE A 110 3.86 -9.55 13.83
N TYR A 111 5.03 -9.88 14.37
CA TYR A 111 6.30 -9.40 13.81
C TYR A 111 6.55 -9.92 12.39
N GLY A 112 6.22 -11.19 12.12
CA GLY A 112 6.32 -11.77 10.78
C GLY A 112 5.42 -11.07 9.77
N ALA A 113 4.18 -10.77 10.15
CA ALA A 113 3.21 -10.08 9.32
C ALA A 113 3.57 -8.61 9.06
N THR A 114 4.12 -7.89 10.04
CA THR A 114 4.64 -6.52 9.85
C THR A 114 5.79 -6.49 8.84
N ILE A 115 6.71 -7.47 8.93
CA ILE A 115 7.81 -7.58 7.96
C ILE A 115 7.24 -7.93 6.59
N ALA A 116 6.34 -8.92 6.50
CA ALA A 116 5.74 -9.32 5.24
C ALA A 116 5.01 -8.17 4.54
N SER A 117 4.24 -7.37 5.28
CA SER A 117 3.52 -6.23 4.71
C SER A 117 4.45 -5.15 4.18
N ALA A 118 5.55 -4.86 4.90
CA ALA A 118 6.56 -3.91 4.45
C ALA A 118 7.31 -4.39 3.20
N VAL A 119 7.67 -5.68 3.16
CA VAL A 119 8.33 -6.27 1.99
C VAL A 119 7.38 -6.27 0.79
N LEU A 120 6.10 -6.63 0.98
CA LEU A 120 5.11 -6.63 -0.09
C LEU A 120 4.88 -5.23 -0.69
N SER A 121 4.68 -4.22 0.17
CA SER A 121 4.49 -2.83 -0.29
C SER A 121 5.71 -2.31 -1.02
N LEU A 122 6.91 -2.58 -0.49
CA LEU A 122 8.15 -2.17 -1.15
C LEU A 122 8.34 -2.91 -2.48
N GLY A 123 8.01 -4.20 -2.54
CA GLY A 123 8.12 -5.00 -3.76
C GLY A 123 7.19 -4.51 -4.86
N ILE A 124 5.91 -4.24 -4.56
CA ILE A 124 4.97 -3.65 -5.53
C ILE A 124 5.46 -2.29 -6.00
N ALA A 125 5.94 -1.45 -5.09
CA ALA A 125 6.42 -0.12 -5.44
C ALA A 125 7.69 -0.15 -6.31
N LEU A 126 8.62 -1.06 -6.03
CA LEU A 126 9.81 -1.25 -6.87
C LEU A 126 9.45 -1.78 -8.25
N MET A 127 8.54 -2.75 -8.36
CA MET A 127 8.05 -3.22 -9.65
C MET A 127 7.43 -2.07 -10.46
N ALA A 128 6.59 -1.24 -9.83
CA ALA A 128 6.01 -0.07 -10.49
C ALA A 128 7.07 0.97 -10.89
N GLY A 129 8.04 1.23 -10.01
CA GLY A 129 9.15 2.14 -10.27
C GLY A 129 10.02 1.73 -11.45
N VAL A 130 10.30 0.42 -11.61
CA VAL A 130 11.02 -0.11 -12.77
C VAL A 130 10.24 0.16 -14.06
N ILE A 131 8.92 -0.03 -14.05
CA ILE A 131 8.10 0.26 -15.23
C ILE A 131 8.15 1.73 -15.59
N VAL A 132 7.96 2.62 -14.61
CA VAL A 132 8.00 4.06 -14.93
C VAL A 132 9.39 4.51 -15.37
N TRP A 133 10.46 3.93 -14.82
CA TRP A 133 11.81 4.17 -15.30
C TRP A 133 11.98 3.76 -16.79
N ILE A 134 11.37 2.64 -17.20
CA ILE A 134 11.31 2.23 -18.61
C ILE A 134 10.46 3.23 -19.43
N GLU A 135 9.32 3.70 -18.91
CA GLU A 135 8.47 4.69 -19.57
C GLU A 135 9.19 6.01 -19.85
N GLN A 136 9.98 6.46 -18.87
CA GLN A 136 10.78 7.67 -18.97
C GLN A 136 11.91 7.53 -19.97
N THR A 137 12.64 6.40 -19.96
CA THR A 137 13.84 6.19 -20.78
C THR A 137 13.53 5.81 -22.22
N VAL A 138 12.58 4.91 -22.45
CA VAL A 138 12.29 4.35 -23.79
C VAL A 138 11.31 5.22 -24.56
N PHE A 139 10.27 5.71 -23.88
CA PHE A 139 9.17 6.39 -24.55
C PHE A 139 9.20 7.91 -24.36
N SER A 140 10.05 8.42 -23.45
CA SER A 140 10.14 9.85 -23.11
C SER A 140 8.79 10.48 -22.77
N ARG A 141 7.87 9.68 -22.22
CA ARG A 141 6.49 10.10 -21.99
C ARG A 141 6.30 10.71 -20.61
N VAL A 142 6.97 10.15 -19.59
CA VAL A 142 6.80 10.54 -18.18
C VAL A 142 8.02 11.33 -17.70
N TYR A 143 7.79 12.50 -17.11
CA TYR A 143 8.82 13.25 -16.39
C TYR A 143 8.35 13.52 -14.96
N PHE A 144 9.19 13.16 -13.99
CA PHE A 144 9.00 13.50 -12.59
C PHE A 144 9.81 14.74 -12.24
N LEU A 145 9.20 15.64 -11.46
CA LEU A 145 9.93 16.76 -10.86
C LEU A 145 10.71 16.29 -9.64
N THR A 146 10.15 15.32 -8.92
CA THR A 146 10.72 14.69 -7.74
C THR A 146 11.66 13.54 -8.12
N PRO A 147 12.78 13.30 -7.39
CA PRO A 147 13.60 12.12 -7.60
C PRO A 147 12.77 10.83 -7.56
N TRP A 148 12.97 9.95 -8.54
CA TRP A 148 12.17 8.73 -8.71
C TRP A 148 12.12 7.85 -7.44
N ILE A 149 13.20 7.83 -6.66
CA ILE A 149 13.28 7.06 -5.40
C ILE A 149 12.28 7.57 -4.35
N VAL A 150 12.05 8.89 -4.30
CA VAL A 150 11.08 9.49 -3.38
C VAL A 150 9.67 9.12 -3.83
N VAL A 151 9.38 9.19 -5.13
CA VAL A 151 8.08 8.76 -5.68
C VAL A 151 7.79 7.29 -5.35
N VAL A 152 8.76 6.40 -5.55
CA VAL A 152 8.65 4.97 -5.21
C VAL A 152 8.46 4.77 -3.71
N LEU A 153 9.18 5.50 -2.86
CA LEU A 153 9.05 5.41 -1.41
C LEU A 153 7.69 5.91 -0.92
N THR A 154 7.22 7.05 -1.43
CA THR A 154 5.89 7.59 -1.12
C THR A 154 4.81 6.63 -1.56
N PHE A 155 4.93 6.05 -2.76
CA PHE A 155 4.01 5.01 -3.23
C PHE A 155 4.02 3.76 -2.33
N ALA A 156 5.21 3.29 -1.91
CA ALA A 156 5.34 2.16 -0.99
C ALA A 156 4.67 2.43 0.36
N LEU A 157 4.88 3.61 0.96
CA LEU A 157 4.27 4.01 2.22
C LEU A 157 2.76 4.16 2.09
N ASN A 158 2.29 4.70 0.96
CA ASN A 158 0.88 4.86 0.66
C ASN A 158 0.19 3.48 0.66
N ILE A 159 0.64 2.55 -0.18
CA ILE A 159 0.02 1.22 -0.27
C ILE A 159 0.24 0.36 0.98
N PHE A 160 1.32 0.58 1.74
CA PHE A 160 1.52 -0.02 3.07
C PHE A 160 0.43 0.40 4.06
N ALA A 161 -0.01 1.66 4.04
CA ALA A 161 -1.10 2.15 4.89
C ALA A 161 -2.39 1.37 4.63
N TYR A 162 -2.75 1.15 3.37
CA TYR A 162 -3.94 0.39 2.97
C TYR A 162 -3.86 -1.08 3.38
N TYR A 163 -2.67 -1.67 3.33
CA TYR A 163 -2.47 -2.99 3.91
C TYR A 163 -2.76 -3.00 5.41
N ALA A 164 -2.23 -2.01 6.15
CA ALA A 164 -2.46 -1.91 7.58
C ALA A 164 -3.94 -1.65 7.92
N PHE A 165 -4.71 -0.96 7.07
CA PHE A 165 -6.17 -0.81 7.22
C PHE A 165 -6.90 -2.13 7.05
N GLY A 166 -6.58 -2.89 6.00
CA GLY A 166 -7.09 -4.25 5.82
C GLY A 166 -6.78 -5.13 7.03
N TRP A 167 -5.55 -5.02 7.55
CA TRP A 167 -5.11 -5.74 8.74
C TRP A 167 -5.93 -5.33 9.98
N LEU A 168 -6.14 -4.04 10.20
CA LEU A 168 -6.97 -3.52 11.30
C LEU A 168 -8.42 -4.05 11.22
N ILE A 169 -9.02 -4.01 10.03
CA ILE A 169 -10.38 -4.54 9.79
C ILE A 169 -10.43 -6.04 10.09
N GLY A 170 -9.48 -6.80 9.53
CA GLY A 170 -9.37 -8.24 9.76
C GLY A 170 -9.20 -8.59 11.25
N ALA A 171 -8.39 -7.81 11.98
CA ALA A 171 -8.21 -7.96 13.42
C ALA A 171 -9.51 -7.68 14.21
N GLY A 172 -10.27 -6.67 13.80
CA GLY A 172 -11.57 -6.34 14.37
C GLY A 172 -12.57 -7.49 14.26
N PHE A 173 -12.79 -7.99 13.04
CA PHE A 173 -13.70 -9.11 12.79
C PHE A 173 -13.23 -10.40 13.47
N TYR A 174 -11.93 -10.67 13.47
CA TYR A 174 -11.36 -11.84 14.13
C TYR A 174 -11.64 -11.85 15.64
N ARG A 175 -11.56 -10.70 16.31
CA ARG A 175 -11.77 -10.60 17.76
C ARG A 175 -13.23 -10.48 18.14
N TYR A 176 -14.00 -9.64 17.45
CA TYR A 176 -15.32 -9.20 17.89
C TYR A 176 -16.47 -9.75 17.04
N GLY A 177 -16.18 -10.52 15.98
CA GLY A 177 -17.19 -11.00 15.05
C GLY A 177 -17.95 -9.82 14.43
N ILE A 178 -19.27 -9.76 14.64
CA ILE A 178 -20.13 -8.65 14.17
C ILE A 178 -19.71 -7.30 14.76
N GLY A 179 -19.17 -7.28 15.99
CA GLY A 179 -18.61 -6.06 16.58
C GLY A 179 -17.38 -5.50 15.82
N GLY A 180 -16.83 -6.28 14.89
CA GLY A 180 -15.78 -5.84 13.97
C GLY A 180 -16.20 -4.71 13.02
N VAL A 181 -17.50 -4.44 12.86
CA VAL A 181 -17.99 -3.31 12.04
C VAL A 181 -17.44 -1.96 12.53
N LEU A 182 -17.23 -1.78 13.84
CA LEU A 182 -16.62 -0.56 14.39
C LEU A 182 -15.17 -0.36 13.90
N PHE A 183 -14.45 -1.45 13.60
CA PHE A 183 -13.09 -1.37 13.05
C PHE A 183 -13.08 -0.90 11.59
N ILE A 184 -14.19 -1.04 10.85
CA ILE A 184 -14.34 -0.44 9.52
C ILE A 184 -14.36 1.08 9.67
N LEU A 185 -15.19 1.62 10.57
CA LEU A 185 -15.25 3.07 10.83
C LEU A 185 -13.90 3.61 11.31
N LEU A 186 -13.22 2.87 12.20
CA LEU A 186 -11.89 3.23 12.68
C LEU A 186 -10.86 3.22 11.54
N ALA A 187 -10.87 2.22 10.67
CA ALA A 187 -9.99 2.14 9.52
C ALA A 187 -10.23 3.26 8.52
N LEU A 188 -11.50 3.64 8.28
CA LEU A 188 -11.85 4.77 7.42
C LEU A 188 -11.37 6.10 8.02
N ALA A 189 -11.58 6.33 9.31
CA ALA A 189 -11.06 7.52 9.98
C ALA A 189 -9.53 7.59 9.91
N TRP A 190 -8.87 6.45 10.08
CA TRP A 190 -7.41 6.35 9.96
C TRP A 190 -6.92 6.61 8.54
N MET A 191 -7.63 6.09 7.54
CA MET A 191 -7.35 6.29 6.13
C MET A 191 -7.40 7.78 5.76
N LEU A 192 -8.45 8.50 6.20
CA LEU A 192 -8.57 9.94 6.00
C LEU A 192 -7.40 10.70 6.64
N ALA A 193 -7.00 10.32 7.85
CA ALA A 193 -5.88 10.95 8.54
C ALA A 193 -4.54 10.71 7.82
N THR A 194 -4.28 9.48 7.35
CA THR A 194 -3.06 9.17 6.58
C THR A 194 -3.01 9.89 5.25
N GLU A 195 -4.14 9.93 4.52
CA GLU A 195 -4.21 10.59 3.22
C GLU A 195 -3.98 12.09 3.35
N ALA A 196 -4.60 12.73 4.35
CA ALA A 196 -4.36 14.14 4.62
C ALA A 196 -2.88 14.43 4.91
N MET A 197 -2.22 13.61 5.73
CA MET A 197 -0.79 13.76 6.05
C MET A 197 0.11 13.56 4.84
N LEU A 198 -0.17 12.54 4.00
CA LEU A 198 0.59 12.26 2.78
C LEU A 198 0.45 13.39 1.75
N VAL A 199 -0.76 13.93 1.58
CA VAL A 199 -1.00 15.07 0.67
C VAL A 199 -0.25 16.32 1.16
N LEU A 200 -0.24 16.58 2.47
CA LEU A 200 0.54 17.69 3.04
C LEU A 200 2.04 17.51 2.79
N TRP A 201 2.55 16.29 2.90
CA TRP A 201 3.95 15.98 2.60
C TRP A 201 4.30 16.23 1.12
N GLU A 202 3.47 15.77 0.19
CA GLU A 202 3.68 16.03 -1.25
C GLU A 202 3.61 17.52 -1.58
N ALA A 203 2.69 18.28 -0.97
CA ALA A 203 2.58 19.71 -1.17
C ALA A 203 3.83 20.47 -0.71
N GLU A 204 4.42 20.10 0.43
CA GLU A 204 5.66 20.73 0.91
C GLU A 204 6.87 20.33 0.06
N LEU A 205 6.92 19.11 -0.48
CA LEU A 205 7.95 18.69 -1.43
C LEU A 205 7.93 19.55 -2.71
N LEU A 206 6.74 19.92 -3.19
CA LEU A 206 6.57 20.70 -4.42
C LEU A 206 6.86 22.20 -4.25
N LYS A 207 6.71 22.76 -3.05
CA LYS A 207 6.99 24.18 -2.79
C LYS A 207 8.47 24.55 -2.90
N GLY A 208 9.38 23.57 -2.90
CA GLY A 208 10.83 23.79 -3.13
C GLY A 208 11.50 24.73 -2.11
N THR A 209 10.83 25.06 -1.01
CA THR A 209 11.37 25.89 0.05
C THR A 209 12.35 25.04 0.85
N ASN A 210 13.56 25.53 1.07
CA ASN A 210 14.65 24.85 1.78
C ASN A 210 14.39 24.64 3.29
N VAL A 211 13.14 24.51 3.72
CA VAL A 211 12.76 24.23 5.10
C VAL A 211 12.74 22.71 5.28
N VAL A 212 13.95 22.12 5.24
CA VAL A 212 14.22 20.72 5.64
C VAL A 212 13.48 20.31 6.93
N PRO A 213 13.27 21.19 7.94
CA PRO A 213 12.48 20.86 9.12
C PRO A 213 11.04 20.40 8.84
N GLU A 214 10.30 21.04 7.93
CA GLU A 214 8.85 20.80 7.76
C GLU A 214 8.56 19.44 7.10
N VAL A 215 9.33 19.11 6.06
CA VAL A 215 9.25 17.80 5.39
C VAL A 215 9.60 16.67 6.37
N LEU A 216 10.63 16.86 7.20
CA LEU A 216 11.03 15.87 8.20
C LEU A 216 9.94 15.68 9.28
N ILE A 217 9.31 16.76 9.73
CA ILE A 217 8.21 16.69 10.71
C ILE A 217 7.04 15.88 10.16
N LEU A 218 6.63 16.12 8.91
CA LEU A 218 5.52 15.40 8.28
C LEU A 218 5.85 13.92 8.05
N PHE A 219 7.08 13.62 7.66
CA PHE A 219 7.56 12.25 7.53
C PHE A 219 7.55 11.52 8.87
N LEU A 220 8.09 12.14 9.93
CA LEU A 220 8.09 11.57 11.29
C LEU A 220 6.67 11.42 11.84
N ALA A 221 5.78 12.37 11.58
CA ALA A 221 4.37 12.28 11.94
C ALA A 221 3.69 11.08 11.27
N THR A 222 3.98 10.85 9.98
CA THR A 222 3.47 9.70 9.23
C THR A 222 3.98 8.37 9.81
N LEU A 223 5.28 8.29 10.14
CA LEU A 223 5.85 7.11 10.78
C LEU A 223 5.27 6.86 12.18
N LEU A 224 5.06 7.91 12.97
CA LEU A 224 4.43 7.82 14.28
C LEU A 224 3.01 7.28 14.15
N LEU A 225 2.26 7.77 13.17
CA LEU A 225 0.90 7.34 12.90
C LEU A 225 0.87 5.86 12.47
N PHE A 226 1.79 5.38 11.63
CA PHE A 226 1.92 3.94 11.38
C PHE A 226 2.29 3.13 12.63
N GLY A 227 3.16 3.67 13.48
CA GLY A 227 3.50 3.06 14.77
C GLY A 227 2.28 2.87 15.67
N VAL A 228 1.43 3.90 15.79
CA VAL A 228 0.18 3.84 16.56
C VAL A 228 -0.80 2.83 15.95
N LEU A 229 -0.95 2.81 14.62
CA LEU A 229 -1.79 1.84 13.92
C LEU A 229 -1.37 0.39 14.20
N LEU A 230 -0.08 0.10 14.05
CA LEU A 230 0.49 -1.21 14.35
C LEU A 230 0.33 -1.58 15.82
N TRP A 231 0.43 -0.60 16.73
CA TRP A 231 0.19 -0.80 18.15
C TRP A 231 -1.27 -1.17 18.44
N ILE A 232 -2.25 -0.51 17.81
CA ILE A 232 -3.68 -0.84 17.90
C ILE A 232 -3.94 -2.26 17.38
N ILE A 233 -3.35 -2.63 16.24
CA ILE A 233 -3.46 -3.98 15.67
C ILE A 233 -2.89 -5.02 16.65
N ARG A 234 -1.71 -4.76 17.23
CA ARG A 234 -1.07 -5.64 18.22
C ARG A 234 -1.98 -5.86 19.43
N MET A 235 -2.56 -4.78 19.97
CA MET A 235 -3.50 -4.86 21.10
C MET A 235 -4.76 -5.64 20.75
N SER A 236 -5.21 -5.54 19.50
CA SER A 236 -6.39 -6.26 19.00
C SER A 236 -6.16 -7.77 18.92
N ILE A 237 -4.99 -8.22 18.46
CA ILE A 237 -4.67 -9.65 18.30
C ILE A 237 -4.25 -10.31 19.63
N GLY A 238 -3.69 -9.53 20.56
CA GLY A 238 -3.07 -10.04 21.79
C GLY A 238 -4.01 -10.74 22.79
N ARG A 239 -5.32 -10.43 22.79
CA ARG A 239 -6.25 -10.85 23.87
C ARG A 239 -7.35 -11.85 23.47
N VAL A 240 -7.30 -12.42 22.27
CA VAL A 240 -8.38 -13.29 21.75
C VAL A 240 -8.26 -14.73 22.31
N ARG A 241 -9.36 -15.46 22.56
CA ARG A 241 -9.30 -16.93 22.77
C ARG A 241 -9.44 -17.61 21.41
N VAL A 242 -8.57 -18.55 21.08
CA VAL A 242 -8.60 -19.26 19.78
C VAL A 242 -9.95 -19.96 19.66
N ARG A 243 -10.69 -19.66 18.59
CA ARG A 243 -11.80 -20.53 18.17
C ARG A 243 -11.14 -21.69 17.42
N LEU A 244 -11.14 -22.86 18.05
CA LEU A 244 -10.68 -24.11 17.43
C LEU A 244 -11.62 -24.46 16.28
#